data_AF-A0A4U8Z7W3-F1
#
_entry.id   AF-A0A4U8Z7W3-F1
#
_cell.length_a   1.000
_cell.length_b   1.000
_cell.length_c   1.000
_cell.angle_alpha   90.00
_cell.angle_beta   90.00
_cell.angle_gamma   90.00
#
_symmetry.space_group_name_H-M   'P 1'
#
loop_
_entity.id
_entity.type
_entity.pdbx_description
1 polymer ?
#
loop_
_entity_poly.entity_id
_entity_poly.type
_entity_poly.pdbx_seq_one_letter_code
_entity_poly.pdbx_strand_id
1 'polypeptide(L)'
;MELVTLAHATLNRIGSASATGMVKHTEVRRVGEVPDGSPEALRELVMTIAEEHGEPRESLQMMRQENGWHYTQQRDAVVFNIQGRNVQYSTPYAICYAHPALKIGERYFKLDEVKC
;
A
#
# COMPACT_ATOMS: atom_id res chain seq x y z
N MET A 1 5.42 15.83 -20.87
CA MET A 1 5.23 14.38 -20.71
C MET A 1 6.40 13.88 -19.90
N GLU A 2 6.14 13.08 -18.89
CA GLU A 2 7.16 12.64 -17.94
C GLU A 2 7.00 11.15 -17.65
N LEU A 3 8.10 10.44 -17.49
CA LEU A 3 8.11 9.05 -17.03
C LEU A 3 8.14 9.07 -15.49
N VAL A 4 7.16 8.45 -14.86
CA VAL A 4 6.99 8.39 -13.41
C VAL A 4 6.78 6.95 -12.95
N THR A 5 6.94 6.70 -11.65
CA THR A 5 6.48 5.44 -11.03
C THR A 5 5.14 5.69 -10.37
N LEU A 6 4.12 4.97 -10.82
CA LEU A 6 2.77 5.06 -10.27
C LEU A 6 2.51 3.87 -9.36
N ALA A 7 2.17 4.15 -8.10
CA ALA A 7 1.80 3.15 -7.12
C ALA A 7 0.29 3.13 -6.91
N HIS A 8 -0.25 1.92 -6.86
CA HIS A 8 -1.60 1.64 -6.43
C HIS A 8 -1.54 1.00 -5.05
N ALA A 9 -2.18 1.61 -4.07
CA ALA A 9 -2.24 1.12 -2.71
C ALA A 9 -3.70 0.84 -2.32
N THR A 10 -3.95 -0.36 -1.81
CA THR A 10 -5.22 -0.74 -1.17
C THR A 10 -4.93 -1.01 0.29
N LEU A 11 -5.43 -0.16 1.19
CA LEU A 11 -5.36 -0.33 2.63
C LEU A 11 -6.68 -0.95 3.07
N ASN A 12 -6.69 -2.21 3.47
CA ASN A 12 -7.92 -2.95 3.73
C ASN A 12 -8.57 -2.60 5.08
N ARG A 13 -7.77 -2.07 6.01
CA ARG A 13 -8.18 -1.96 7.41
C ARG A 13 -7.56 -0.76 8.14
N ILE A 14 -7.69 0.43 7.55
CA ILE A 14 -7.35 1.67 8.26
C ILE A 14 -8.14 1.75 9.58
N GLY A 15 -7.46 2.11 10.65
CA GLY A 15 -7.92 2.18 12.03
C GLY A 15 -7.60 0.94 12.86
N SER A 16 -7.05 -0.13 12.25
CA SER A 16 -6.80 -1.40 12.96
C SER A 16 -5.44 -1.48 13.66
N ALA A 17 -4.50 -0.59 13.37
CA ALA A 17 -3.20 -0.54 14.06
C ALA A 17 -3.24 0.34 15.32
N SER A 18 -4.10 1.38 15.35
CA SER A 18 -4.29 2.24 16.52
C SER A 18 -5.38 1.75 17.50
N ALA A 19 -6.22 0.81 17.09
CA ALA A 19 -7.37 0.36 17.87
C ALA A 19 -7.01 -0.59 19.02
N THR A 20 -7.39 -0.22 20.24
CA THR A 20 -7.51 -1.12 21.40
C THR A 20 -8.95 -1.64 21.52
N GLY A 21 -9.37 -2.55 20.63
CA GLY A 21 -10.70 -3.20 20.69
C GLY A 21 -11.33 -3.49 19.33
N MET A 22 -12.61 -3.88 19.31
CA MET A 22 -13.39 -4.05 18.07
C MET A 22 -13.75 -2.69 17.47
N VAL A 23 -12.82 -2.11 16.72
CA VAL A 23 -13.03 -0.86 15.98
C VAL A 23 -13.41 -1.18 14.54
N LYS A 24 -14.37 -0.43 13.99
CA LYS A 24 -14.69 -0.48 12.55
C LYS A 24 -13.47 0.03 11.79
N HIS A 25 -12.92 -0.82 10.94
CA HIS A 25 -11.89 -0.43 9.99
C HIS A 25 -12.53 -0.14 8.63
N THR A 26 -11.83 0.67 7.82
CA THR A 26 -12.29 1.07 6.49
C THR A 26 -11.27 0.69 5.44
N GLU A 27 -11.75 0.28 4.27
CA GLU A 27 -10.92 0.07 3.08
C GLU A 27 -10.72 1.40 2.34
N VAL A 28 -9.48 1.72 1.99
CA VAL A 28 -9.13 2.88 1.18
C VAL A 28 -8.25 2.45 0.02
N ARG A 29 -8.59 2.94 -1.17
CA ARG A 29 -7.80 2.75 -2.38
C ARG A 29 -7.25 4.09 -2.83
N ARG A 30 -5.95 4.15 -3.11
CA ARG A 30 -5.29 5.35 -3.59
C ARG A 30 -4.29 5.00 -4.68
N VAL A 31 -4.19 5.90 -5.65
CA VAL A 31 -3.15 5.92 -6.66
C VAL A 31 -2.29 7.15 -6.40
N GLY A 32 -0.97 7.00 -6.46
CA GLY A 32 -0.04 8.10 -6.20
C GLY A 32 1.32 7.89 -6.87
N GLU A 33 2.02 8.99 -7.12
CA GLU A 33 3.41 8.94 -7.58
C GLU A 33 4.32 8.57 -6.42
N VAL A 34 5.30 7.71 -6.71
CA VAL A 34 6.34 7.31 -5.76
C VAL A 34 7.72 7.44 -6.42
N PRO A 35 8.80 7.60 -5.64
CA PRO A 35 10.15 7.65 -6.21
C PRO A 35 10.50 6.40 -7.03
N ASP A 36 10.12 5.22 -6.53
CA ASP A 36 10.34 3.94 -7.16
C ASP A 36 9.35 2.87 -6.63
N GLY A 37 9.46 1.64 -7.14
CA GLY A 37 8.67 0.50 -6.68
C GLY A 37 9.23 -0.23 -5.46
N SER A 38 10.16 0.37 -4.72
CA SER A 38 10.76 -0.27 -3.54
C SER A 38 9.72 -0.48 -2.43
N PRO A 39 9.88 -1.54 -1.60
CA PRO A 39 9.05 -1.71 -0.42
C PRO A 39 9.10 -0.49 0.51
N GLU A 40 10.23 0.20 0.61
CA GLU A 40 10.39 1.39 1.45
C GLU A 40 9.54 2.56 0.96
N ALA A 41 9.56 2.85 -0.35
CA ALA A 41 8.74 3.90 -0.95
C ALA A 41 7.24 3.61 -0.82
N LEU A 42 6.84 2.34 -1.05
CA LEU A 42 5.45 1.91 -0.91
C LEU A 42 4.99 1.94 0.56
N ARG A 43 5.88 1.62 1.50
CA ARG A 43 5.62 1.72 2.93
C ARG A 43 5.33 3.16 3.35
N GLU A 44 6.12 4.12 2.89
CA GLU A 44 5.88 5.54 3.17
C GLU A 44 4.57 6.05 2.56
N LEU A 45 4.22 5.59 1.34
CA LEU A 45 2.90 5.88 0.76
C LEU A 45 1.77 5.37 1.64
N VAL A 46 1.85 4.10 2.09
CA VAL A 46 0.84 3.49 2.98
C VAL A 46 0.73 4.26 4.30
N MET A 47 1.86 4.61 4.93
CA MET A 47 1.86 5.38 6.18
C MET A 47 1.23 6.76 6.00
N THR A 48 1.51 7.43 4.88
CA THR A 48 0.93 8.74 4.55
C THR A 48 -0.58 8.64 4.36
N ILE A 49 -1.07 7.64 3.60
CA ILE A 49 -2.51 7.44 3.41
C ILE A 49 -3.20 7.16 4.75
N ALA A 50 -2.63 6.32 5.60
CA ALA A 50 -3.19 6.00 6.91
C ALA A 50 -3.26 7.25 7.82
N GLU A 51 -2.21 8.07 7.84
CA GLU A 51 -2.15 9.33 8.58
C GLU A 51 -3.21 10.34 8.10
N GLU A 52 -3.39 10.49 6.78
CA GLU A 52 -4.46 11.30 6.19
C GLU A 52 -5.86 10.85 6.64
N HIS A 53 -6.03 9.57 7.01
CA HIS A 53 -7.28 8.99 7.47
C HIS A 53 -7.37 8.86 9.01
N GLY A 54 -6.49 9.55 9.74
CA GLY A 54 -6.56 9.67 11.20
C GLY A 54 -5.87 8.55 11.98
N GLU A 55 -5.09 7.70 11.31
CA GLU A 55 -4.28 6.67 11.97
C GLU A 55 -2.83 7.17 12.13
N PRO A 56 -2.37 7.44 13.36
CA PRO A 56 -1.07 8.07 13.57
C PRO A 56 0.08 7.15 13.14
N ARG A 57 1.11 7.72 12.53
CA ARG A 57 2.31 6.98 12.06
C ARG A 57 2.94 6.10 13.13
N GLU A 58 2.88 6.52 14.39
CA GLU A 58 3.39 5.76 15.54
C GLU A 58 2.74 4.38 15.67
N SER A 59 1.43 4.28 15.36
CA SER A 59 0.71 3.01 15.37
C SER A 59 1.18 2.05 14.27
N LEU A 60 1.86 2.56 13.25
CA LEU A 60 2.33 1.79 12.09
C LEU A 60 3.83 1.43 12.17
N GLN A 61 4.53 1.77 13.25
CA GLN A 61 5.97 1.48 13.39
C GLN A 61 6.29 -0.02 13.29
N MET A 62 5.37 -0.87 13.75
CA MET A 62 5.52 -2.33 13.72
C MET A 62 5.05 -2.96 12.40
N MET A 63 4.70 -2.15 11.39
CA MET A 63 4.27 -2.62 10.09
C MET A 63 5.43 -3.28 9.36
N ARG A 64 5.19 -4.49 8.86
CA ARG A 64 6.19 -5.33 8.22
C ARG A 64 5.73 -5.70 6.82
N GLN A 65 6.69 -5.87 5.93
CA GLN A 65 6.44 -6.52 4.66
C GLN A 65 6.24 -8.02 4.91
N GLU A 66 5.21 -8.60 4.29
CA GLU A 66 4.94 -10.03 4.30
C GLU A 66 5.06 -10.60 2.88
N ASN A 67 5.25 -11.93 2.80
CA ASN A 67 5.18 -12.62 1.52
C ASN A 67 3.73 -12.60 1.01
N GLY A 68 3.49 -11.88 -0.08
CA GLY A 68 2.15 -11.63 -0.63
C GLY A 68 1.48 -12.82 -1.30
N TRP A 69 2.18 -13.96 -1.47
CA TRP A 69 1.69 -15.15 -2.20
C TRP A 69 0.34 -15.68 -1.73
N HIS A 70 0.00 -15.49 -0.46
CA HIS A 70 -1.27 -15.92 0.12
C HIS A 70 -2.42 -14.91 -0.04
N TYR A 71 -2.12 -13.67 -0.42
CA TYR A 71 -3.10 -12.57 -0.44
C TYR A 71 -3.40 -12.05 -1.84
N THR A 72 -2.51 -12.26 -2.81
CA THR A 72 -2.69 -11.77 -4.17
C THR A 72 -1.97 -12.66 -5.19
N GLN A 73 -2.55 -12.75 -6.39
CA GLN A 73 -1.93 -13.44 -7.53
C GLN A 73 -0.96 -12.52 -8.31
N GLN A 74 -0.91 -11.23 -7.97
CA GLN A 74 0.05 -10.30 -8.57
C GLN A 74 1.44 -10.52 -7.98
N ARG A 75 2.36 -11.03 -8.80
CA ARG A 75 3.72 -11.41 -8.37
C ARG A 75 4.55 -10.23 -7.84
N ASP A 76 4.29 -9.04 -8.36
CA ASP A 76 5.04 -7.83 -8.01
C ASP A 76 4.34 -6.99 -6.92
N ALA A 77 3.31 -7.56 -6.29
CA ALA A 77 2.64 -6.88 -5.19
C ALA A 77 3.48 -6.93 -3.92
N VAL A 78 3.65 -5.77 -3.30
CA VAL A 78 4.23 -5.62 -1.97
C VAL A 78 3.09 -5.60 -0.96
N VAL A 79 3.11 -6.54 -0.02
CA VAL A 79 2.09 -6.67 1.01
C VAL A 79 2.66 -6.19 2.33
N PHE A 80 1.93 -5.28 2.99
CA PHE A 80 2.24 -4.82 4.33
C PHE A 80 1.21 -5.33 5.31
N ASN A 81 1.69 -5.76 6.47
CA ASN A 81 0.84 -6.24 7.53
C ASN A 81 1.27 -5.66 8.89
N ILE A 82 0.27 -5.47 9.75
CA ILE A 82 0.48 -5.04 11.13
C ILE A 82 -0.61 -5.61 12.02
N GLN A 83 -0.24 -6.39 13.03
CA GLN A 83 -1.22 -6.98 13.93
C GLN A 83 -0.69 -7.02 15.35
N GLY A 84 -1.59 -6.89 16.32
CA GLY A 84 -1.28 -7.12 17.71
C GLY A 84 -0.92 -8.59 17.96
N ARG A 85 -0.22 -8.86 19.07
CA ARG A 85 0.35 -10.18 19.40
C ARG A 85 -0.65 -11.35 19.36
N ASN A 86 -1.95 -11.08 19.52
CA ASN A 86 -3.03 -12.08 19.56
C ASN A 86 -4.20 -11.74 18.62
N VAL A 87 -3.97 -10.96 17.56
CA VAL A 87 -4.99 -10.61 16.58
C VAL A 87 -4.60 -11.20 15.23
N GLN A 88 -5.52 -11.91 14.59
CA GLN A 88 -5.36 -12.39 13.22
C GLN A 88 -6.47 -11.79 12.37
N TYR A 89 -6.06 -11.13 11.28
CA TYR A 89 -6.97 -10.66 10.24
C TYR A 89 -6.91 -11.60 9.05
N SER A 90 -8.03 -11.79 8.38
CA SER A 90 -8.09 -12.55 7.12
C SER A 90 -7.48 -11.80 5.93
N THR A 91 -7.31 -10.49 6.07
CA THR A 91 -6.73 -9.61 5.05
C THR A 91 -5.49 -8.89 5.60
N PRO A 92 -4.47 -8.66 4.74
CA PRO A 92 -3.31 -7.91 5.15
C PRO A 92 -3.69 -6.45 5.38
N TYR A 93 -2.84 -5.68 6.07
CA TYR A 93 -3.10 -4.26 6.30
C TYR A 93 -3.18 -3.48 4.98
N ALA A 94 -2.20 -3.66 4.10
CA ALA A 94 -2.16 -3.04 2.79
C ALA A 94 -1.57 -3.95 1.71
N ILE A 95 -2.04 -3.76 0.49
CA ILE A 95 -1.49 -4.38 -0.72
C ILE A 95 -1.15 -3.26 -1.70
N CYS A 96 0.09 -3.25 -2.17
CA CYS A 96 0.62 -2.24 -3.06
C CYS A 96 1.21 -2.86 -4.31
N TYR A 97 1.09 -2.19 -5.45
CA TYR A 97 1.84 -2.51 -6.65
C TYR A 97 2.27 -1.21 -7.33
N ALA A 98 3.48 -1.20 -7.86
CA ALA A 98 4.03 -0.06 -8.58
C ALA A 98 4.32 -0.47 -10.02
N HIS A 99 4.13 0.47 -10.94
CA HIS A 99 4.51 0.28 -12.34
C HIS A 99 5.00 1.59 -12.95
N PRO A 100 5.90 1.53 -13.94
CA PRO A 100 6.22 2.69 -14.77
C PRO A 100 4.95 3.23 -15.44
N ALA A 101 4.85 4.56 -15.54
CA ALA A 101 3.75 5.23 -16.19
C ALA A 101 4.21 6.52 -16.89
N LEU A 102 3.51 6.90 -17.96
CA LEU A 102 3.65 8.23 -18.57
C LEU A 102 2.62 9.19 -17.96
N LYS A 103 3.07 10.36 -17.53
CA LYS A 103 2.24 11.46 -17.05
C LYS A 103 2.09 12.54 -18.12
N ILE A 104 0.84 12.93 -18.38
CA ILE A 104 0.47 14.03 -19.28
C ILE A 104 -0.63 14.87 -18.62
N GLY A 105 -0.22 15.97 -17.98
CA GLY A 105 -1.12 16.73 -17.10
C GLY A 105 -1.50 15.89 -15.90
N GLU A 106 -2.81 15.72 -15.66
CA GLU A 106 -3.37 14.89 -14.58
C GLU A 106 -3.69 13.45 -15.01
N ARG A 107 -3.27 13.06 -16.22
CA ARG A 107 -3.53 11.72 -16.76
C ARG A 107 -2.29 10.86 -16.67
N TYR A 108 -2.49 9.61 -16.27
CA TYR A 108 -1.45 8.59 -16.21
C TYR A 108 -1.74 7.47 -17.20
N PHE A 109 -0.70 6.98 -17.86
CA PHE A 109 -0.75 5.86 -18.79
C PHE A 109 0.22 4.79 -18.31
N LYS A 110 -0.30 3.64 -17.88
CA LYS A 110 0.51 2.48 -17.50
C LYS A 110 1.36 2.03 -18.69
N LEU A 111 2.62 1.73 -18.43
CA LEU A 111 3.52 1.15 -19.42
C LEU A 111 3.63 -0.36 -19.18
N ASP A 112 3.57 -1.11 -20.27
CA ASP A 112 3.86 -2.54 -20.28
C ASP A 112 5.18 -2.76 -21.04
N GLU A 113 6.10 -3.48 -20.42
CA GLU A 113 7.38 -3.84 -21.03
C GLU A 113 7.14 -4.89 -22.11
N VAL A 114 7.61 -4.62 -23.33
CA VAL A 114 7.63 -5.60 -24.43
C VAL A 114 9.06 -6.12 -24.54
N LYS A 115 9.27 -7.39 -24.19
CA LYS A 115 10.56 -8.06 -24.36
C LYS A 115 10.76 -8.41 -25.84
N CYS A 116 11.84 -7.94 -26.43
CA CYS A 116 12.28 -8.23 -27.78
C CYS A 116 13.43 -9.25 -27.78
#